data_AF-A0A1C5GB77-F1
#
_entry.id   AF-A0A1C5GB77-F1
#
_cell.length_a   1.000
_cell.length_b   1.000
_cell.length_c   1.000
_cell.angle_alpha   90.00
_cell.angle_beta   90.00
_cell.angle_gamma   90.00
#
_symmetry.space_group_name_H-M   'P 1'
#
loop_
_entity.id
_entity.type
_entity.pdbx_description
1 polymer ?
#
loop_
_entity_poly.entity_id
_entity_poly.type
_entity_poly.pdbx_seq_one_letter_code
_entity_poly.pdbx_strand_id
1 'polypeptide(L)'
;MIRPVAGPVPAGPGGVGPAADPGAARPGEQLCHVYRLRPGAEGEYERRHAEIWPEMSALLDEAGVYDYHIYRHGLLLICVLRTRDGYPRVRRVTGASAVQARWTRSLAHLFAEIADADGEPLWAYPVFHHAGRPPSA
;
A
#
# COMPACT_ATOMS: atom_id res chain seq x y z
N MET A 1 -27.44 34.81 -3.20
CA MET A 1 -26.99 34.24 -1.91
C MET A 1 -27.96 33.13 -1.54
N ILE A 2 -27.62 31.87 -1.81
CA ILE A 2 -28.45 30.70 -1.49
C ILE A 2 -27.55 29.78 -0.66
N ARG A 3 -27.91 29.52 0.59
CA ARG A 3 -27.24 28.51 1.43
C ARG A 3 -27.93 27.17 1.18
N PRO A 4 -27.22 26.08 0.88
CA PRO A 4 -27.81 24.76 1.01
C PRO A 4 -27.77 24.36 2.49
N VAL A 5 -28.94 24.07 3.06
CA VAL A 5 -29.04 23.15 4.20
C VAL A 5 -28.93 21.75 3.60
N ALA A 6 -27.79 21.10 3.85
CA ALA A 6 -27.66 19.67 3.71
C ALA A 6 -27.56 19.11 5.14
N GLY A 7 -28.65 18.52 5.63
CA GLY A 7 -28.57 17.60 6.75
C GLY A 7 -27.77 16.36 6.34
N PRO A 8 -27.24 15.59 7.30
CA PRO A 8 -26.46 14.40 6.98
C PRO A 8 -27.33 13.40 6.22
N VAL A 9 -26.90 13.05 5.00
CA VAL A 9 -27.47 11.93 4.25
C VAL A 9 -27.05 10.65 4.96
N PRO A 10 -27.97 9.75 5.35
CA PRO A 10 -27.59 8.49 5.99
C PRO A 10 -26.77 7.64 5.01
N ALA A 11 -25.67 7.08 5.52
CA ALA A 11 -24.81 6.21 4.72
C ALA A 11 -25.58 4.95 4.31
N GLY A 12 -25.69 4.71 2.99
CA GLY A 12 -26.09 3.42 2.46
C GLY A 12 -25.01 2.35 2.77
N PRO A 13 -25.33 1.06 2.65
CA PRO A 13 -24.46 -0.06 3.05
C PRO A 13 -23.19 -0.25 2.19
N GLY A 14 -22.77 0.78 1.45
CA GLY A 14 -21.58 0.77 0.59
C GLY A 14 -20.78 2.07 0.64
N GLY A 15 -21.05 2.97 1.59
CA GLY A 15 -20.22 4.14 1.82
C GLY A 15 -18.97 3.74 2.61
N VAL A 16 -17.79 3.81 2.00
CA VAL A 16 -16.55 3.92 2.77
C VAL A 16 -16.72 5.20 3.59
N GLY A 17 -16.65 5.11 4.93
CA GLY A 17 -16.68 6.29 5.80
C GLY A 17 -15.54 7.27 5.48
N PRO A 18 -15.33 8.35 6.26
CA PRO A 18 -14.12 9.17 6.08
C PRO A 18 -12.91 8.24 5.98
N ALA A 19 -12.09 8.43 4.94
CA ALA A 19 -11.08 7.44 4.54
C ALA A 19 -10.28 7.02 5.79
N ALA A 20 -10.47 5.77 6.20
CA ALA A 20 -9.82 5.24 7.39
C ALA A 20 -8.30 5.37 7.20
N ASP A 21 -7.60 5.81 8.25
CA ASP A 21 -6.15 5.90 8.28
C ASP A 21 -5.55 4.54 7.84
N PRO A 22 -4.83 4.47 6.70
CA PRO A 22 -4.23 3.24 6.22
C PRO A 22 -3.18 2.68 7.20
N GLY A 23 -2.56 3.55 8.02
CA GLY A 23 -1.69 3.16 9.12
C GLY A 23 -2.40 2.35 10.21
N ALA A 24 -3.74 2.44 10.27
CA ALA A 24 -4.59 1.71 11.21
C ALA A 24 -5.41 0.57 10.55
N ALA A 25 -5.05 0.17 9.32
CA ALA A 25 -5.82 -0.84 8.58
C ALA A 25 -5.91 -2.18 9.32
N ARG A 26 -7.10 -2.76 9.27
CA ARG A 26 -7.49 -3.99 9.97
C ARG A 26 -7.16 -5.25 9.14
N PRO A 27 -7.20 -6.44 9.75
CA PRO A 27 -7.15 -7.72 9.04
C PRO A 27 -8.00 -7.76 7.77
N GLY A 28 -7.39 -8.13 6.65
CA GLY A 28 -8.02 -8.31 5.36
C GLY A 28 -8.30 -7.04 4.56
N GLU A 29 -8.18 -5.84 5.16
CA GLU A 29 -8.35 -4.58 4.45
C GLU A 29 -7.24 -4.40 3.39
N GLN A 30 -7.61 -3.82 2.25
CA GLN A 30 -6.66 -3.49 1.20
C GLN A 30 -5.97 -2.17 1.52
N LEU A 31 -4.66 -2.19 1.41
CA LEU A 31 -3.77 -1.04 1.55
C LEU A 31 -3.26 -0.63 0.18
N CYS A 32 -3.12 0.67 -0.04
CA CYS A 32 -2.45 1.22 -1.20
C CYS A 32 -1.47 2.30 -0.76
N HIS A 33 -0.24 2.22 -1.22
CA HIS A 33 0.74 3.29 -1.09
C HIS A 33 1.48 3.47 -2.40
N VAL A 34 2.08 4.63 -2.58
CA VAL A 34 2.87 4.95 -3.78
C VAL A 34 4.31 5.22 -3.43
N TYR A 35 5.21 5.02 -4.37
CA TYR A 35 6.59 5.50 -4.30
C TYR A 35 6.96 6.18 -5.62
N ARG A 36 8.01 7.01 -5.59
CA ARG A 36 8.53 7.66 -6.79
C ARG A 36 9.95 7.20 -7.08
N LEU A 37 10.16 6.67 -8.28
CA LEU A 37 11.48 6.35 -8.81
C LEU A 37 12.19 7.60 -9.32
N ARG A 38 13.52 7.52 -9.37
CA ARG A 38 14.35 8.47 -10.12
C ARG A 38 14.29 8.16 -11.62
N PRO A 39 14.47 9.16 -12.51
CA PRO A 39 14.58 8.92 -13.94
C PRO A 39 15.68 7.89 -14.27
N GLY A 40 15.36 6.89 -15.09
CA GLY A 40 16.29 5.84 -15.50
C GLY A 40 16.37 4.63 -14.56
N ALA A 41 15.67 4.65 -13.42
CA ALA A 41 15.68 3.56 -12.44
C ALA A 41 14.69 2.42 -12.77
N GLU A 42 13.81 2.59 -13.76
CA GLU A 42 12.68 1.69 -14.02
C GLU A 42 13.11 0.26 -14.32
N GLY A 43 14.06 0.09 -15.26
CA GLY A 43 14.51 -1.24 -15.66
C GLY A 43 15.28 -1.98 -14.57
N GLU A 44 16.01 -1.26 -13.72
CA GLU A 44 16.65 -1.87 -12.56
C GLU A 44 15.62 -2.27 -11.49
N TYR A 45 14.66 -1.40 -11.20
CA TYR A 45 13.59 -1.70 -10.25
C TYR A 45 12.84 -2.98 -10.61
N GLU A 46 12.45 -3.13 -11.88
CA GLU A 46 11.76 -4.31 -12.40
C GLU A 46 12.61 -5.57 -12.28
N ARG A 47 13.87 -5.52 -12.72
CA ARG A 47 14.81 -6.65 -12.58
C ARG A 47 14.97 -7.09 -11.13
N ARG A 48 15.14 -6.13 -10.20
CA ARG A 48 15.33 -6.44 -8.78
C ARG A 48 14.08 -7.10 -8.18
N HIS A 49 12.88 -6.70 -8.58
CA HIS A 49 11.64 -7.33 -8.08
C HIS A 49 11.32 -8.67 -8.76
N ALA A 50 11.74 -8.89 -10.00
CA ALA A 50 11.68 -10.20 -10.64
C ALA A 50 12.58 -11.24 -9.92
N GLU A 51 13.65 -10.76 -9.29
CA GLU A 51 14.63 -11.55 -8.55
C GLU A 51 14.56 -11.25 -7.04
N ILE A 52 13.35 -11.09 -6.50
CA ILE A 52 13.16 -10.79 -5.08
C ILE A 52 13.85 -11.84 -4.21
N TRP A 53 14.54 -11.39 -3.15
CA TRP A 53 15.27 -12.28 -2.26
C TRP A 53 14.32 -13.27 -1.57
N PRO A 54 14.64 -14.57 -1.51
CA PRO A 54 13.80 -15.55 -0.83
C PRO A 54 13.49 -15.18 0.62
N GLU A 55 14.47 -14.60 1.34
CA GLU A 55 14.29 -14.13 2.71
C GLU A 55 13.40 -12.89 2.82
N MET A 56 13.27 -12.09 1.76
CA MET A 56 12.31 -10.98 1.70
C MET A 56 10.89 -11.50 1.57
N SER A 57 10.67 -12.48 0.68
CA SER A 57 9.36 -13.13 0.54
C SER A 57 8.94 -13.79 1.86
N ALA A 58 9.85 -14.51 2.53
CA ALA A 58 9.59 -15.11 3.83
C ALA A 58 9.23 -14.06 4.91
N LEU A 59 9.90 -12.90 4.90
CA LEU A 59 9.57 -11.80 5.81
C LEU A 59 8.16 -11.24 5.54
N LEU A 60 7.76 -11.09 4.26
CA LEU A 60 6.42 -10.65 3.90
C LEU A 60 5.36 -11.65 4.40
N ASP A 61 5.63 -12.95 4.27
CA ASP A 61 4.76 -13.99 4.82
C ASP A 61 4.65 -13.91 6.35
N GLU A 62 5.77 -13.75 7.06
CA GLU A 62 5.83 -13.58 8.53
C GLU A 62 5.07 -12.32 9.00
N ALA A 63 5.17 -11.23 8.24
CA ALA A 63 4.44 -10.00 8.48
C ALA A 63 2.93 -10.14 8.21
N GLY A 64 2.51 -11.23 7.57
CA GLY A 64 1.13 -11.48 7.20
C GLY A 64 0.71 -10.76 5.92
N VAL A 65 1.64 -10.27 5.10
CA VAL A 65 1.35 -9.65 3.80
C VAL A 65 0.91 -10.73 2.81
N TYR A 66 -0.12 -10.45 2.03
CA TYR A 66 -0.59 -11.32 0.94
C TYR A 66 -1.29 -10.50 -0.14
N ASP A 67 -1.49 -11.11 -1.32
CA ASP A 67 -2.09 -10.44 -2.48
C ASP A 67 -1.40 -9.08 -2.77
N TYR A 68 -0.07 -9.10 -2.74
CA TYR A 68 0.77 -7.91 -2.90
C TYR A 68 1.17 -7.72 -4.37
N HIS A 69 0.68 -6.65 -4.96
CA HIS A 69 0.99 -6.23 -6.32
C HIS A 69 1.71 -4.89 -6.31
N ILE A 70 2.69 -4.73 -7.20
CA ILE A 70 3.30 -3.43 -7.47
C ILE A 70 3.13 -3.13 -8.95
N TYR A 71 2.35 -2.10 -9.26
CA TYR A 71 2.20 -1.57 -10.61
C TYR A 71 3.14 -0.38 -10.81
N ARG A 72 3.56 -0.16 -12.06
CA ARG A 72 4.35 1.02 -12.43
C ARG A 72 3.65 1.82 -13.52
N HIS A 73 3.61 3.14 -13.33
CA HIS A 73 3.18 4.11 -14.34
C HIS A 73 4.25 5.19 -14.50
N GLY A 74 5.13 5.04 -15.49
CA GLY A 74 6.33 5.87 -15.61
C GLY A 74 7.23 5.70 -14.38
N LEU A 75 7.42 6.77 -13.61
CA LEU A 75 8.19 6.78 -12.36
C LEU A 75 7.35 6.54 -11.10
N LEU A 76 6.03 6.44 -11.22
CA LEU A 76 5.14 6.16 -10.11
C LEU A 76 5.03 4.65 -9.90
N LEU A 77 5.30 4.21 -8.68
CA LEU A 77 5.01 2.85 -8.22
C LEU A 77 3.72 2.88 -7.39
N ILE A 78 2.85 1.92 -7.64
CA ILE A 78 1.55 1.78 -6.98
C ILE A 78 1.55 0.39 -6.32
N CYS A 79 1.68 0.38 -5.01
CA CYS A 79 1.82 -0.82 -4.20
C CYS A 79 0.48 -1.13 -3.53
N VAL A 80 -0.16 -2.23 -3.91
CA VAL A 80 -1.47 -2.65 -3.41
C VAL A 80 -1.32 -4.00 -2.72
N LEU A 81 -1.68 -4.10 -1.45
CA LEU A 81 -1.52 -5.31 -0.65
C LEU A 81 -2.67 -5.52 0.33
N ARG A 82 -2.79 -6.74 0.84
CA ARG A 82 -3.61 -7.06 2.01
C ARG A 82 -2.75 -7.60 3.13
N THR A 83 -3.27 -7.55 4.35
CA THR A 83 -2.56 -8.02 5.55
C THR A 83 -3.46 -8.91 6.38
N ARG A 84 -2.94 -10.03 6.89
CA ARG A 84 -3.71 -10.99 7.70
C ARG A 84 -4.05 -10.44 9.08
N ASP A 85 -3.15 -9.63 9.65
CA ASP A 85 -3.22 -9.16 11.04
C ASP A 85 -3.31 -7.62 11.16
N GLY A 86 -3.53 -6.92 10.04
CA GLY A 86 -3.53 -5.45 9.99
C GLY A 86 -2.14 -4.82 9.80
N TYR A 87 -2.10 -3.55 9.39
CA TYR A 87 -0.84 -2.83 9.12
C TYR A 87 0.08 -2.69 10.35
N PRO A 88 -0.42 -2.48 11.58
CA PRO A 88 0.46 -2.39 12.76
C PRO A 88 1.35 -3.63 12.96
N ARG A 89 0.87 -4.84 12.59
CA ARG A 89 1.70 -6.05 12.59
C ARG A 89 2.81 -5.96 11.57
N VAL A 90 2.50 -5.56 10.35
CA VAL A 90 3.48 -5.39 9.25
C VAL A 90 4.56 -4.41 9.67
N ARG A 91 4.17 -3.20 10.09
CA ARG A 91 5.10 -2.15 10.54
C ARG A 91 6.05 -2.64 11.63
N ARG A 92 5.55 -3.41 12.60
CA ARG A 92 6.38 -3.97 13.68
C ARG A 92 7.36 -5.02 13.16
N VAL A 93 6.90 -5.97 12.35
CA VAL A 93 7.73 -7.08 11.85
C VAL A 93 8.80 -6.58 10.88
N THR A 94 8.42 -5.77 9.90
CA THR A 94 9.37 -5.24 8.90
C THR A 94 10.31 -4.22 9.51
N GLY A 95 9.83 -3.36 10.41
CA GLY A 95 10.64 -2.36 11.11
C GLY A 95 11.73 -2.95 12.01
N ALA A 96 11.53 -4.16 12.54
CA ALA A 96 12.53 -4.89 13.33
C ALA A 96 13.49 -5.76 12.49
N SER A 97 13.26 -5.89 11.18
CA SER A 97 13.95 -6.86 10.34
C SER A 97 15.22 -6.32 9.70
N ALA A 98 16.34 -7.02 9.94
CA ALA A 98 17.60 -6.76 9.24
C ALA A 98 17.49 -7.03 7.74
N VAL A 99 16.61 -7.95 7.32
CA VAL A 99 16.38 -8.25 5.90
C VAL A 99 15.71 -7.06 5.21
N GLN A 100 14.66 -6.49 5.83
CA GLN A 100 14.02 -5.26 5.34
C GLN A 100 15.03 -4.13 5.20
N ALA A 101 15.83 -3.88 6.24
CA ALA A 101 16.83 -2.82 6.23
C ALA A 101 17.87 -3.01 5.12
N ARG A 102 18.32 -4.24 4.86
CA ARG A 102 19.25 -4.56 3.77
C ARG A 102 18.62 -4.35 2.40
N TRP A 103 17.41 -4.84 2.21
CA TRP A 103 16.68 -4.71 0.95
C TRP A 103 16.44 -3.24 0.59
N THR A 104 15.88 -2.47 1.53
CA THR A 104 15.65 -1.03 1.37
C THR A 104 16.95 -0.30 1.03
N ARG A 105 18.05 -0.58 1.75
CA ARG A 105 19.36 0.04 1.46
C ARG A 105 19.87 -0.30 0.06
N SER A 106 19.67 -1.54 -0.40
CA SER A 106 20.12 -1.98 -1.72
C SER A 106 19.36 -1.36 -2.89
N LEU A 107 18.18 -0.79 -2.64
CA LEU A 107 17.36 -0.13 -3.65
C LEU A 107 17.33 1.40 -3.47
N ALA A 108 17.92 1.93 -2.40
CA ALA A 108 17.75 3.33 -2.00
C ALA A 108 18.14 4.33 -3.10
N HIS A 109 19.13 4.01 -3.95
CA HIS A 109 19.55 4.86 -5.07
C HIS A 109 18.51 4.95 -6.19
N LEU A 110 17.54 4.04 -6.25
CA LEU A 110 16.49 4.02 -7.27
C LEU A 110 15.35 5.02 -6.96
N PHE A 111 15.19 5.39 -5.70
CA PHE A 111 14.02 6.14 -5.25
C PHE A 111 14.29 7.64 -5.12
N ALA A 112 13.33 8.42 -5.60
CA ALA A 112 13.22 9.85 -5.33
C ALA A 112 12.42 10.09 -4.03
N GLU A 113 11.39 9.28 -3.77
CA GLU A 113 10.48 9.48 -2.64
C GLU A 113 9.87 8.13 -2.20
N ILE A 114 9.93 7.83 -0.90
CA ILE A 114 9.35 6.60 -0.30
C ILE A 114 8.53 6.84 0.96
N ALA A 115 8.55 8.04 1.52
CA ALA A 115 7.86 8.36 2.76
C ALA A 115 7.53 9.85 2.81
N ASP A 116 6.54 10.21 3.60
CA ASP A 116 6.20 11.59 3.91
C ASP A 116 7.15 12.20 4.96
N ALA A 117 6.83 13.41 5.43
CA ALA A 117 7.64 14.13 6.41
C ALA A 117 7.71 13.44 7.79
N ASP A 118 6.75 12.59 8.12
CA ASP A 118 6.67 11.85 9.38
C ASP A 118 7.33 10.46 9.27
N GLY A 119 7.82 10.11 8.08
CA GLY A 119 8.46 8.83 7.80
C GLY A 119 7.48 7.69 7.54
N GLU A 120 6.20 8.02 7.34
CA GLU A 120 5.17 7.04 6.98
C GLU A 120 5.11 6.85 5.46
N PRO A 121 4.65 5.69 4.96
CA PRO A 121 4.50 5.47 3.53
C PRO A 121 3.62 6.55 2.87
N LEU A 122 3.87 6.87 1.59
CA LEU A 122 3.01 7.79 0.84
C LEU A 122 1.66 7.11 0.56
N TRP A 123 0.76 7.18 1.51
CA TRP A 123 -0.52 6.46 1.47
C TRP A 123 -1.43 6.96 0.35
N ALA A 124 -2.08 6.02 -0.33
CA ALA A 124 -3.20 6.29 -1.21
C ALA A 124 -4.49 5.84 -0.53
N TYR A 125 -5.44 6.77 -0.42
CA TYR A 125 -6.67 6.56 0.33
C TYR A 125 -7.75 5.92 -0.55
N PRO A 126 -8.45 4.88 -0.06
CA PRO A 126 -9.55 4.29 -0.81
C PRO A 126 -10.69 5.31 -0.94
N VAL A 127 -11.10 5.57 -2.17
CA VAL A 127 -12.24 6.47 -2.47
C VAL A 127 -13.50 5.68 -2.81
N PHE A 128 -13.34 4.48 -3.38
CA PHE A 128 -14.45 3.64 -3.83
C PHE A 128 -14.02 2.17 -3.88
N HIS A 129 -14.91 1.27 -3.49
CA HIS A 129 -14.77 -0.17 -3.69
C HIS A 129 -16.07 -0.73 -4.26
N HIS A 130 -15.98 -1.37 -5.43
CA HIS A 130 -17.06 -2.16 -6.00
C HIS A 130 -16.73 -3.64 -5.88
N ALA A 131 -17.38 -4.33 -4.95
CA ALA A 131 -17.19 -5.78 -4.76
C ALA A 131 -17.68 -6.64 -5.95
N GLY A 132 -18.38 -6.02 -6.91
CA GLY A 132 -19.11 -6.76 -7.94
C GLY A 132 -20.40 -7.39 -7.40
N ARG A 133 -21.22 -7.91 -8.32
CA ARG A 133 -22.27 -8.88 -7.99
C ARG A 133 -21.83 -10.25 -8.53
N PRO A 134 -22.12 -11.36 -7.83
CA PRO A 134 -21.90 -12.67 -8.42
C PRO A 134 -22.68 -12.80 -9.73
N PRO A 135 -22.15 -13.53 -10.73
CA PRO A 135 -22.88 -13.79 -11.96
C PRO A 135 -24.22 -14.45 -11.64
N SER A 136 -25.28 -14.08 -12.37
CA SER A 136 -26.56 -14.80 -12.27
C SER A 136 -26.37 -16.21 -12.82
N ALA A 137 -26.94 -17.19 -12.13
CA ALA A 137 -26.89 -18.60 -12.50
C ALA A 137 -27.58 -18.86 -13.86
#